data_AF-A0A381UQT7-F1
#
_entry.id   AF-A0A381UQT7-F1
#
_cell.length_a   1.000
_cell.length_b   1.000
_cell.length_c   1.000
_cell.angle_alpha   90.00
_cell.angle_beta   90.00
_cell.angle_gamma   90.00
#
_symmetry.space_group_name_H-M   'P 1'
#
loop_
_entity.id
_entity.type
_entity.pdbx_description
1 polymer ?
#
loop_
_entity_poly.entity_id
_entity_poly.type
_entity_poly.pdbx_seq_one_letter_code
_entity_poly.pdbx_strand_id
1 'polypeptide(L)'
;MNATIENENNIDIDDYFLLAIRNWNDQTEDYTAIGDSATSIKYFDNYVDAEFAFQNGAVSVFPELKGKDIKLDLIHVRYGINRLVLSRIVF
;
A
#
# COMPACT_ATOMS: atom_id res chain seq x y z
N MET A 1 10.56 -21.23 -26.65
CA MET A 1 11.36 -21.05 -25.43
C MET A 1 11.07 -19.65 -24.89
N ASN A 2 10.74 -19.62 -23.60
CA ASN A 2 10.57 -18.51 -22.65
C ASN A 2 9.78 -17.27 -23.06
N ALA A 3 8.61 -17.16 -22.42
CA ALA A 3 7.93 -15.91 -22.14
C ALA A 3 8.85 -15.01 -21.32
N THR A 4 9.28 -13.89 -21.89
CA THR A 4 9.91 -12.80 -21.14
C THR A 4 8.78 -11.97 -20.55
N ILE A 5 8.43 -12.23 -19.29
CA ILE A 5 7.62 -11.31 -18.49
C ILE A 5 8.58 -10.24 -17.98
N GLU A 6 8.82 -9.22 -18.79
CA GLU A 6 9.40 -7.95 -18.34
C GLU A 6 8.26 -7.12 -17.77
N ASN A 7 8.05 -7.22 -16.47
CA ASN A 7 7.18 -6.31 -15.70
C ASN A 7 7.92 -5.90 -14.42
N GLU A 8 9.17 -5.48 -14.56
CA GLU A 8 9.84 -4.67 -13.56
C GLU A 8 9.54 -3.21 -13.90
N ASN A 9 8.41 -2.70 -13.40
CA ASN A 9 8.17 -1.27 -13.37
C ASN A 9 9.36 -0.63 -12.66
N ASN A 10 10.12 0.17 -13.40
CA ASN A 10 11.29 0.90 -12.93
C ASN A 10 10.81 2.05 -12.02
N ILE A 11 10.41 1.69 -10.80
CA ILE A 11 9.96 2.63 -9.79
C ILE A 11 11.16 3.51 -9.42
N ASP A 12 11.00 4.83 -9.56
CA ASP A 12 12.00 5.77 -9.07
C ASP A 12 12.13 5.62 -7.56
N ILE A 13 13.30 5.18 -7.10
CA ILE A 13 13.57 4.94 -5.68
C ILE A 13 13.45 6.21 -4.83
N ASP A 14 13.51 7.38 -5.46
CA ASP A 14 13.41 8.69 -4.83
C ASP A 14 12.03 9.35 -5.03
N ASP A 15 11.15 8.84 -5.88
CA ASP A 15 9.81 9.42 -6.10
C ASP A 15 8.78 8.35 -6.48
N TYR A 16 8.05 7.85 -5.48
CA TYR A 16 7.06 6.79 -5.69
C TYR A 16 5.94 6.85 -4.66
N PHE A 17 4.87 6.12 -4.92
CA PHE A 17 3.75 5.97 -4.00
C PHE A 17 3.73 4.55 -3.44
N LEU A 18 3.40 4.43 -2.16
CA LEU A 18 3.15 3.15 -1.52
C LEU A 18 1.76 3.16 -0.90
N LEU A 19 1.05 2.05 -1.06
CA LEU A 19 -0.22 1.76 -0.43
C LEU A 19 0.04 0.71 0.64
N ALA A 20 -0.08 1.10 1.90
CA ALA A 20 0.11 0.24 3.06
C ALA A 20 -1.23 -0.19 3.63
N ILE A 21 -1.41 -1.50 3.83
CA ILE A 21 -2.53 -2.08 4.57
C ILE A 21 -2.03 -2.54 5.92
N ARG A 22 -2.44 -1.79 6.93
CA ARG A 22 -2.08 -2.03 8.32
C ARG A 22 -3.21 -2.76 8.98
N ASN A 23 -2.94 -3.97 9.48
CA ASN A 23 -3.91 -4.76 10.20
C ASN A 23 -4.11 -4.20 11.62
N TRP A 24 -5.32 -4.31 12.14
CA TRP A 24 -5.60 -4.08 13.55
C TRP A 24 -4.83 -5.08 14.43
N ASN A 25 -4.16 -4.59 15.47
CA ASN A 25 -3.46 -5.41 16.45
C ASN A 25 -4.13 -5.27 17.82
N ASP A 26 -4.81 -6.33 18.26
CA ASP A 26 -5.52 -6.38 19.55
C ASP A 26 -4.60 -6.23 20.77
N GLN A 27 -3.31 -6.55 20.65
CA GLN A 27 -2.37 -6.44 21.77
C GLN A 27 -1.97 -4.99 22.06
N THR A 28 -1.88 -4.18 21.01
CA THR A 28 -1.50 -2.76 21.11
C THR A 28 -2.70 -1.83 21.02
N GLU A 29 -3.88 -2.38 20.75
CA GLU A 29 -5.13 -1.64 20.48
C GLU A 29 -4.92 -0.54 19.40
N ASP A 30 -4.13 -0.85 18.37
CA ASP A 30 -3.81 0.05 17.27
C ASP A 30 -3.45 -0.74 16.01
N TYR A 31 -3.39 -0.06 14.87
CA TYR A 31 -2.95 -0.65 13.62
C TYR A 31 -1.43 -0.86 13.60
N THR A 32 -1.01 -2.03 13.14
CA THR A 32 0.40 -2.43 12.89
C THR A 32 1.22 -1.32 12.22
N ALA A 33 2.49 -1.14 12.56
CA ALA A 33 3.32 -0.11 11.93
C ALA A 33 3.58 -0.40 10.44
N ILE A 34 3.96 0.60 9.64
CA ILE A 34 4.22 0.41 8.20
C ILE A 34 5.33 -0.62 7.96
N GLY A 35 6.37 -0.62 8.80
CA GLY A 35 7.47 -1.59 8.72
C GLY A 35 7.19 -2.94 9.38
N ASP A 36 5.97 -3.19 9.85
CA ASP A 36 5.59 -4.47 10.46
C ASP A 36 5.48 -5.56 9.40
N SER A 37 5.92 -6.78 9.73
CA SER A 37 5.82 -7.94 8.84
C SER A 37 4.39 -8.32 8.45
N ALA A 38 3.39 -7.94 9.26
CA ALA A 38 1.98 -8.15 8.99
C ALA A 38 1.39 -7.05 8.09
N THR A 39 2.08 -5.93 7.89
CA THR A 39 1.64 -4.87 6.99
C THR A 39 1.93 -5.26 5.54
N SER A 40 0.89 -5.22 4.71
CA SER A 40 1.03 -5.48 3.28
C SER A 40 1.26 -4.18 2.53
N ILE A 41 2.25 -4.14 1.63
CA ILE A 41 2.61 -2.92 0.90
C ILE A 41 2.60 -3.18 -0.60
N LYS A 42 2.00 -2.25 -1.36
CA LYS A 42 2.10 -2.18 -2.82
C LYS A 42 2.72 -0.86 -3.24
N TYR A 43 3.63 -0.91 -4.21
CA TYR A 43 4.29 0.26 -4.77
C TYR A 43 3.68 0.65 -6.12
N PHE A 44 3.70 1.95 -6.40
CA PHE A 44 3.21 2.58 -7.62
C PHE A 44 4.19 3.69 -8.03
N ASP A 45 4.42 3.82 -9.34
CA ASP A 45 5.27 4.86 -9.92
C ASP A 45 4.52 6.18 -10.16
N ASN A 46 3.18 6.18 -10.07
CA ASN A 46 2.36 7.35 -10.31
C ASN A 46 1.18 7.46 -9.33
N TYR A 47 0.73 8.70 -9.13
CA TYR A 47 -0.36 9.01 -8.20
C TYR A 47 -1.71 8.44 -8.64
N VAL A 48 -1.99 8.46 -9.95
CA VAL A 48 -3.32 8.12 -10.48
C VAL A 48 -3.67 6.66 -10.19
N ASP A 49 -2.73 5.74 -10.44
CA ASP A 49 -2.92 4.32 -10.14
C ASP A 49 -2.97 4.04 -8.64
N ALA A 50 -2.14 4.74 -7.87
CA ALA A 50 -2.10 4.61 -6.41
C ALA A 50 -3.40 5.09 -5.76
N GLU A 51 -3.92 6.25 -6.19
CA GLU A 51 -5.21 6.80 -5.76
C GLU A 51 -6.35 5.89 -6.19
N PHE A 52 -6.35 5.40 -7.44
CA PHE A 52 -7.38 4.49 -7.91
C PHE A 52 -7.43 3.20 -7.07
N ALA A 53 -6.27 2.60 -6.77
CA ALA A 53 -6.19 1.45 -5.89
C ALA A 53 -6.71 1.77 -4.48
N PHE A 54 -6.34 2.93 -3.92
CA PHE A 54 -6.82 3.39 -2.62
C PHE A 54 -8.35 3.55 -2.59
N GLN A 55 -8.93 4.23 -3.58
CA GLN A 55 -10.37 4.51 -3.62
C GLN A 55 -11.20 3.22 -3.73
N ASN A 56 -10.71 2.24 -4.49
CA ASN A 56 -11.32 0.91 -4.60
C ASN A 56 -11.07 0.00 -3.39
N GLY A 57 -10.54 0.53 -2.29
CA GLY A 57 -10.33 -0.20 -1.04
C GLY A 57 -9.24 -1.24 -1.12
N ALA A 58 -8.32 -1.06 -2.07
CA ALA A 58 -7.23 -1.97 -2.35
C ALA A 58 -7.67 -3.41 -2.67
N VAL A 59 -8.96 -3.67 -2.91
CA VAL A 59 -9.51 -5.02 -3.16
C VAL A 59 -8.90 -5.65 -4.41
N SER A 60 -8.58 -4.85 -5.42
CA SER A 60 -7.91 -5.28 -6.64
C SER A 60 -6.45 -5.71 -6.41
N VAL A 61 -5.84 -5.25 -5.31
CA VAL A 61 -4.43 -5.47 -4.99
C VAL A 61 -4.28 -6.52 -3.88
N PHE A 62 -5.20 -6.55 -2.92
CA PHE A 62 -5.21 -7.39 -1.73
C PHE A 62 -6.61 -7.96 -1.48
N PRO A 63 -7.10 -8.86 -2.35
CA PRO A 63 -8.44 -9.45 -2.23
C PRO A 63 -8.65 -10.20 -0.90
N GLU A 64 -7.58 -10.73 -0.30
CA GLU A 64 -7.57 -11.50 0.94
C GLU A 64 -7.85 -10.68 2.21
N LEU A 65 -7.85 -9.35 2.11
CA LEU A 65 -8.08 -8.44 3.23
C LEU A 65 -9.49 -7.83 3.23
N LYS A 66 -10.35 -8.25 2.31
CA LYS A 66 -11.76 -7.83 2.27
C LYS A 66 -12.52 -8.29 3.52
N GLY A 67 -13.22 -7.35 4.17
CA GLY A 67 -14.06 -7.63 5.34
C GLY A 67 -13.28 -7.72 6.67
N LYS A 68 -12.04 -7.25 6.71
CA LYS A 68 -11.21 -7.16 7.91
C LYS A 68 -11.09 -5.70 8.34
N ASP A 69 -10.96 -5.48 9.64
CA ASP A 69 -10.61 -4.16 10.18
C ASP A 69 -9.15 -3.85 9.83
N ILE A 70 -9.00 -2.97 8.85
CA ILE A 70 -7.71 -2.55 8.32
C ILE A 70 -7.65 -1.03 8.20
N LYS A 71 -6.45 -0.49 8.35
CA LYS A 71 -6.14 0.88 7.98
C LYS A 71 -5.39 0.90 6.67
N LEU A 72 -5.95 1.60 5.71
CA LEU A 72 -5.35 1.82 4.40
C LEU A 72 -4.70 3.20 4.38
N ASP A 73 -3.37 3.23 4.20
CA ASP A 73 -2.57 4.45 4.12
C ASP A 73 -1.95 4.56 2.71
N LEU A 74 -2.26 5.63 1.98
CA LEU A 74 -1.54 6.01 0.76
C LEU A 74 -0.46 7.03 1.11
N ILE A 75 0.77 6.70 0.79
CA ILE A 75 1.96 7.45 1.18
C ILE A 75 2.77 7.78 -0.07
N HIS A 76 3.17 9.03 -0.21
CA HIS A 76 4.13 9.48 -1.19
C HIS A 76 5.52 9.46 -0.56
N VAL A 77 6.47 8.78 -1.19
CA VAL A 77 7.86 8.77 -0.79
C VAL A 77 8.63 9.67 -1.74
N ARG A 78 9.27 10.70 -1.18
CA ARG A 78 10.13 11.60 -1.94
C ARG A 78 11.47 11.76 -1.26
N TYR A 79 12.56 11.39 -1.94
CA TYR A 79 13.92 11.34 -1.42
C TYR A 79 14.01 10.57 -0.10
N GLY A 80 13.35 9.40 -0.05
CA GLY A 80 13.26 8.56 1.15
C GLY A 80 12.38 9.10 2.29
N ILE A 81 11.69 10.24 2.09
CA ILE A 81 10.81 10.84 3.10
C ILE A 81 9.36 10.45 2.84
N ASN A 82 8.76 9.76 3.79
CA ASN A 82 7.34 9.37 3.74
C ASN A 82 6.43 10.57 4.04
N ARG A 83 5.47 10.82 3.17
CA ARG A 83 4.41 11.81 3.34
C ARG A 83 3.05 11.13 3.19
N LEU A 84 2.26 11.14 4.26
CA LEU A 84 0.90 10.62 4.20
C LEU A 84 0.05 11.49 3.26
N VAL A 85 -0.59 10.84 2.29
CA VAL A 85 -1.45 11.50 1.30
C VAL A 85 -2.91 11.28 1.65
N LEU A 86 -3.32 10.01 1.81
CA LEU A 86 -4.68 9.62 2.19
C LEU A 86 -4.61 8.52 3.26
N SER A 87 -5.60 8.49 4.14
CA SER A 87 -5.74 7.45 5.18
C SER A 87 -7.23 7.18 5.39
N ARG A 88 -7.63 5.91 5.44
CA ARG A 88 -8.97 5.51 5.87
C ARG A 88 -8.99 4.16 6.54
N ILE A 89 -9.95 3.97 7.43
CA ILE A 89 -10.27 2.65 7.99
C ILE A 89 -11.28 1.98 7.06
N VAL A 90 -11.10 0.68 6.83
CA VAL A 90 -12.00 -0.17 6.04
C VAL A 90 -12.42 -1.34 6.93
N PHE A 91 -13.68 -1.73 6.81
CA PHE A 91 -14.31 -2.82 7.56
C PHE A 91 -14.91 -3.85 6.60
#